data_AF-A0A552V891-F1
#
_entry.id   AF-A0A552V891-F1
#
_cell.length_a   1.000
_cell.length_b   1.000
_cell.length_c   1.000
_cell.angle_alpha   90.00
_cell.angle_beta   90.00
_cell.angle_gamma   90.00
#
_symmetry.space_group_name_H-M   'P 1'
#
loop_
_entity.id
_entity.type
_entity.pdbx_description
1 polymer ?
#
loop_
_entity_poly.entity_id
_entity_poly.type
_entity_poly.pdbx_seq_one_letter_code
_entity_poly.pdbx_strand_id
1 'polypeptide(L)' 'MHITIFRTLYKHVIDHDLIERMLKRNNLMFERTSYEAGSRYKILSDTETGLLNFKKRLNEIYPQISLSL' A
#
# COMPACT_ATOMS: atom_id res chain seq x y z
N MET A 1 1.07 12.63 12.91
CA MET A 1 0.41 11.48 12.25
C MET A 1 0.26 11.82 10.78
N HIS A 2 1.02 11.16 9.92
CA HIS A 2 0.74 11.16 8.49
C HIS A 2 -0.15 9.96 8.19
N ILE A 3 -1.12 10.14 7.30
CA ILE A 3 -2.00 9.06 6.86
C ILE A 3 -1.76 8.94 5.36
N THR A 4 -0.99 7.95 4.94
CA THR A 4 -0.78 7.67 3.52
C THR A 4 -1.89 6.76 3.00
N ILE A 5 -2.53 7.14 1.89
CA ILE A 5 -3.64 6.39 1.30
C ILE A 5 -3.32 6.07 -0.15
N PHE A 6 -3.53 4.82 -0.55
CA PHE A 6 -3.45 4.43 -1.96
C PHE A 6 -4.50 3.40 -2.35
N ARG A 7 -4.72 3.29 -3.67
CA ARG A 7 -5.72 2.41 -4.25
C ARG A 7 -5.06 1.44 -5.20
N THR A 8 -5.44 0.18 -5.11
CA THR A 8 -5.13 -0.84 -6.10
C THR A 8 -6.25 -0.83 -7.13
N LEU A 9 -5.95 -0.49 -8.38
CA LEU A 9 -6.92 -0.61 -9.48
C LEU A 9 -7.02 -2.07 -9.90
N TYR A 10 -8.24 -2.56 -10.11
CA TYR A 10 -8.57 -3.94 -10.52
C TYR A 10 -8.43 -5.01 -9.42
N LYS A 11 -9.58 -5.58 -9.02
CA LYS A 11 -9.72 -6.69 -8.07
C LYS A 11 -8.97 -7.98 -8.45
N HIS A 12 -8.68 -8.17 -9.74
CA HIS A 12 -8.12 -9.42 -10.28
C HIS A 12 -6.65 -9.32 -10.73
N VAL A 13 -6.05 -8.14 -10.72
CA VAL A 13 -4.73 -7.90 -11.33
C VAL A 13 -3.65 -7.63 -10.27
N ILE A 14 -4.04 -7.25 -9.05
CA ILE A 14 -3.10 -6.88 -8.00
C ILE A 14 -3.11 -7.94 -6.89
N ASP A 15 -1.95 -8.55 -6.65
CA ASP A 15 -1.72 -9.50 -5.56
C ASP A 15 -1.76 -8.75 -4.22
N HIS A 16 -2.94 -8.71 -3.61
CA HIS A 16 -3.17 -8.09 -2.30
C HIS A 16 -2.32 -8.74 -1.21
N ASP A 17 -2.07 -10.05 -1.29
CA ASP A 17 -1.25 -10.76 -0.31
C ASP A 17 0.22 -10.32 -0.40
N LEU A 18 0.71 -9.99 -1.60
CA LEU A 18 2.03 -9.39 -1.76
C LEU A 18 2.09 -7.99 -1.12
N ILE A 19 1.11 -7.13 -1.38
CA ILE A 19 1.07 -5.77 -0.80
C ILE A 19 1.02 -5.83 0.73
N GLU A 20 0.15 -6.66 1.29
CA GLU A 20 0.05 -6.81 2.75
C GLU A 20 1.33 -7.39 3.37
N ARG A 21 1.98 -8.34 2.70
CA ARG A 21 3.31 -8.84 3.13
C ARG A 21 4.35 -7.73 3.14
N MET A 22 4.34 -6.84 2.15
CA MET A 22 5.27 -5.71 2.08
C MET A 22 5.01 -4.70 3.20
N LEU A 23 3.76 -4.37 3.49
CA LEU A 23 3.38 -3.48 4.59
C LEU A 23 3.83 -4.06 5.94
N LYS A 24 3.53 -5.34 6.19
CA LYS A 24 3.94 -6.06 7.41
C LYS A 24 5.47 -6.13 7.55
N ARG A 25 6.21 -6.40 6.47
CA ARG A 25 7.68 -6.43 6.49
C ARG A 25 8.33 -5.09 6.85
N ASN A 26 7.65 -3.97 6.58
CA ASN A 26 8.12 -2.64 6.91
C ASN A 26 7.56 -2.11 8.25
N ASN A 27 6.94 -2.98 9.07
CA ASN A 27 6.29 -2.63 10.34
C ASN A 27 5.25 -1.50 10.21
N LEU A 28 4.57 -1.43 9.06
CA LEU A 28 3.52 -0.44 8.81
C LEU A 28 2.17 -1.00 9.28
N MET A 29 1.48 -0.27 10.14
CA MET A 29 0.09 -0.58 10.46
C MET A 29 -0.82 -0.05 9.35
N PHE A 30 -1.82 -0.84 8.94
CA PHE A 30 -2.70 -0.44 7.85
C PHE A 30 -4.13 -0.98 8.03
N GLU A 31 -5.07 -0.29 7.38
CA GLU A 31 -6.45 -0.72 7.17
C GLU A 31 -6.67 -0.97 5.68
N ARG A 32 -7.31 -2.10 5.34
CA ARG A 32 -7.74 -2.41 3.97
C ARG A 32 -9.26 -2.32 3.87
N THR A 33 -9.76 -1.58 2.89
CA THR A 33 -11.18 -1.57 2.53
C THR A 33 -11.32 -2.03 1.08
N SER A 34 -12.03 -3.13 0.85
CA SER A 34 -12.24 -3.69 -0.50
C SER A 34 -13.55 -3.20 -1.10
N TYR A 35 -13.50 -2.80 -2.37
CA TYR A 35 -14.65 -2.39 -3.19
C TYR A 35 -14.68 -3.19 -4.50
N GLU A 36 -15.76 -3.11 -5.26
CA GLU A 36 -15.89 -3.78 -6.57
C GLU A 36 -14.80 -3.35 -7.57
N ALA A 37 -14.41 -2.07 -7.54
CA ALA A 37 -13.38 -1.51 -8.42
C ALA A 37 -11.94 -1.78 -7.95
N GLY A 38 -11.73 -2.31 -6.74
CA GLY A 38 -10.42 -2.59 -6.15
C GLY A 38 -10.35 -2.27 -4.64
N SER A 39 -9.18 -2.40 -4.04
CA SER A 39 -8.95 -2.14 -2.62
C SER A 39 -8.30 -0.78 -2.34
N ARG A 40 -8.69 -0.18 -1.21
CA ARG A 40 -8.07 1.01 -0.62
C ARG A 40 -7.25 0.59 0.59
N TYR A 41 -6.01 1.07 0.67
CA TYR A 41 -5.13 0.88 1.81
C TYR A 41 -4.91 2.23 2.49
N LYS A 42 -5.05 2.25 3.81
CA LYS A 42 -4.80 3.41 4.67
C LYS A 42 -3.74 3.03 5.68
N ILE A 43 -2.58 3.67 5.64
CA ILE A 43 -1.48 3.42 6.57
C ILE A 43 -1.68 4.30 7.81
N LEU A 44 -1.62 3.69 9.00
CA LEU A 44 -1.98 4.29 10.29
C LEU A 44 -0.78 4.69 11.16
N SER A 45 0.37 4.04 10.97
CA SER A 45 1.57 4.22 11.78
C SER A 45 2.78 4.29 10.86
N ASP A 46 3.45 5.44 10.86
CA ASP A 46 4.53 5.75 9.95
C ASP A 46 5.84 5.87 10.74
N THR A 47 6.66 4.82 10.68
CA THR A 47 8.10 5.05 10.69
C THR A 47 8.46 5.57 9.30
N GLU A 48 9.04 6.77 9.21
CA GLU A 48 9.33 7.44 7.93
C GLU A 48 10.19 6.56 7.00
N THR A 49 11.15 5.84 7.60
CA THR A 49 11.99 4.85 6.92
C THR A 49 11.20 3.67 6.36
N GLY A 50 10.23 3.13 7.13
CA GLY A 50 9.40 2.01 6.68
C GLY A 50 8.51 2.40 5.52
N LEU A 51 7.96 3.63 5.55
CA LEU A 51 7.18 4.17 4.46
C LEU A 51 8.02 4.36 3.20
N LEU A 52 9.20 4.98 3.29
CA LEU A 52 10.11 5.16 2.15
C LEU A 52 10.47 3.82 1.48
N ASN A 53 10.84 2.81 2.28
CA ASN A 53 11.18 1.48 1.79
C ASN A 53 9.99 0.79 1.11
N PHE A 54 8.80 0.91 1.70
CA PHE A 54 7.56 0.41 1.10
C PHE A 54 7.27 1.10 -0.23
N LYS A 55 7.32 2.44 -0.28
CA LYS A 55 7.06 3.21 -1.51
C LYS A 55 8.00 2.81 -2.64
N LYS A 56 9.30 2.70 -2.34
CA LYS A 56 10.32 2.29 -3.31
C LYS A 56 9.99 0.92 -3.91
N ARG A 57 9.75 -0.07 -3.04
CA ARG A 57 9.50 -1.45 -3.49
C ARG A 57 8.14 -1.62 -4.16
N LEU A 58 7.12 -0.86 -3.74
CA LEU A 58 5.83 -0.85 -4.40
C LEU A 58 5.94 -0.31 -5.83
N ASN A 59 6.71 0.76 -6.04
CA ASN A 59 6.92 1.34 -7.36
C ASN A 59 7.76 0.42 -8.28
N GLU A 60 8.71 -0.35 -7.74
CA GLU A 60 9.48 -1.35 -8.49
C GLU A 60 8.61 -2.48 -9.03
N ILE A 61 7.62 -2.94 -8.26
CA ILE A 61 6.76 -4.08 -8.63
C ILE A 61 5.52 -3.60 -9.40
N TYR A 62 4.97 -2.45 -9.00
CA TYR A 62 3.72 -1.90 -9.49
C TYR A 62 3.88 -0.41 -9.85
N PRO A 63 4.63 -0.08 -10.91
CA PRO A 63 4.85 1.31 -11.33
C PRO A 63 3.56 2.06 -11.67
N GLN A 64 2.47 1.34 -11.96
CA GLN A 64 1.14 1.89 -12.22
C GLN A 64 0.39 2.36 -10.96
N ILE A 65 0.85 2.00 -9.75
CA ILE A 65 0.21 2.42 -8.50
C ILE A 65 0.77 3.79 -8.11
N SER A 66 0.02 4.83 -8.40
CA SER A 66 0.36 6.18 -7.94
C SER A 66 -0.05 6.36 -6.48
N LEU A 67 0.91 6.68 -5.62
CA LEU A 67 0.68 7.00 -4.21
C LEU A 67 0.37 8.49 -4.09
N SER A 68 -0.87 8.84 -3.75
CA SER A 68 -1.22 10.22 -3.38
C SER A 68 -0.64 10.54 -2.00
N LEU A 69 0.15 11.62 -1.92
CA LEU A 69 0.62 12.24 -0.67
C LEU A 69 -0.55 12.86 0.11
#